data_AF-A0A0D3V6A8-F1
#
_entry.id   AF-A0A0D3V6A8-F1
#
_cell.length_a   1.000
_cell.length_b   1.000
_cell.length_c   1.000
_cell.angle_alpha   90.00
_cell.angle_beta   90.00
_cell.angle_gamma   90.00
#
_symmetry.space_group_name_H-M   'P 1'
#
loop_
_entity.id
_entity.type
_entity.pdbx_description
1 polymer ?
#
loop_
_entity_poly.entity_id
_entity_poly.type
_entity_poly.pdbx_seq_one_letter_code
_entity_poly.pdbx_strand_id
1 'polypeptide(L)'
;MTNRISKKERNLIINSQVIEDYMWLKVLLESKWSLLINEVPDEHKTDFQFVVPYILKQCGDEWKGDESVLHPVEDLGDGRRACGLCGRENRYIYYIQNRLNGNKLNVGGDCVEDYVDIDFLHEGNSRGQLFRKAKEIRRRRGLINQRFPGIQNRIDNWLNKVVKYDIVLPTHLEEPYLFQGAKLRELHNTFLRREADEAILDEMEDILNKEIEYIRTFDENQLHNRENQFIATKRIMTWLENRRDHKTMKTLKQNGVITKETISCIWESSFVEKSSDLISGLFKSTSFEIIEIDYDNDGFIIKKEPSKLELILKFDKFFSNFGERIMGHNTNAAFSDNNISKLSSIYGTNSPYVFRDELKKKIGAWSVGISILDEEVEHNHGYLLDKRNQTYVQVKLNELVAEAKGIVLGLNNPDRNKFEKYVREKVGKRYNFVLHMPPIIRETN
;
A
#
# COMPACT_ATOMS: atom_id res chain seq x y z
N MET A 1 -9.83 24.67 1.24
CA MET A 1 -10.86 25.56 1.80
C MET A 1 -10.63 26.96 1.25
N THR A 2 -11.66 27.64 0.77
CA THR A 2 -11.52 28.98 0.18
C THR A 2 -11.41 30.01 1.31
N ASN A 3 -10.18 30.44 1.60
CA ASN A 3 -9.91 31.46 2.62
C ASN A 3 -9.84 32.88 2.04
N ARG A 4 -10.01 33.00 0.73
CA ARG A 4 -9.87 34.23 -0.04
C ARG A 4 -10.72 34.17 -1.30
N ILE A 5 -11.39 35.28 -1.63
CA ILE A 5 -11.94 35.53 -2.97
C ILE A 5 -10.95 36.42 -3.73
N SER A 6 -10.49 35.96 -4.89
CA SER A 6 -9.62 36.71 -5.81
C SER A 6 -10.40 37.76 -6.60
N LYS A 7 -9.68 38.69 -7.26
CA LYS A 7 -10.29 39.73 -8.09
C LYS A 7 -11.12 39.15 -9.25
N LYS A 8 -10.62 38.06 -9.88
CA LYS A 8 -11.29 37.34 -10.96
C LYS A 8 -12.63 36.76 -10.48
N GLU A 9 -12.59 36.05 -9.35
CA GLU A 9 -13.75 35.45 -8.72
C GLU A 9 -14.76 36.51 -8.24
N ARG A 10 -14.30 37.60 -7.63
CA ARG A 10 -15.14 38.73 -7.20
C ARG A 10 -15.91 39.34 -8.36
N ASN A 11 -15.21 39.65 -9.46
CA ASN A 11 -15.83 40.24 -10.65
C ASN A 11 -16.80 39.26 -11.33
N LEU A 12 -16.49 37.96 -11.32
CA LEU A 12 -17.42 36.93 -11.79
C LEU A 12 -18.68 36.88 -10.91
N ILE A 13 -18.52 36.88 -9.58
CA ILE A 13 -19.64 36.82 -8.63
C ILE A 13 -20.55 38.05 -8.76
N ILE A 14 -20.01 39.27 -8.72
CA ILE A 14 -20.81 40.52 -8.73
C ILE A 14 -21.67 40.65 -9.99
N ASN A 15 -21.20 40.14 -11.12
CA ASN A 15 -21.94 40.22 -12.39
C ASN A 15 -22.85 39.00 -12.63
N SER A 16 -22.78 37.97 -11.78
CA SER A 16 -23.60 36.76 -11.86
C SER A 16 -25.00 36.98 -11.30
N GLN A 17 -25.97 36.17 -11.73
CA GLN A 17 -27.34 36.22 -11.18
C GLN A 17 -27.41 35.62 -9.78
N VAL A 18 -26.56 34.65 -9.43
CA VAL A 18 -26.51 34.03 -8.09
C VAL A 18 -26.27 35.04 -6.96
N ILE A 19 -25.57 36.15 -7.20
CA ILE A 19 -25.22 37.11 -6.14
C ILE A 19 -26.44 37.85 -5.57
N GLU A 20 -27.53 37.95 -6.33
CA GLU A 20 -28.78 38.58 -5.87
C GLU A 20 -29.42 37.82 -4.70
N ASP A 21 -29.13 36.52 -4.56
CA ASP A 21 -29.61 35.72 -3.42
C ASP A 21 -28.71 35.86 -2.17
N TYR A 22 -27.56 36.55 -2.28
CA TYR A 22 -26.56 36.71 -1.23
C TYR A 22 -26.20 38.18 -1.04
N MET A 23 -27.19 39.00 -0.67
CA MET A 23 -27.02 40.46 -0.53
C MET A 23 -25.88 40.85 0.43
N TRP A 24 -25.68 40.09 1.51
CA TRP A 24 -24.55 40.32 2.43
C TRP A 24 -23.20 40.19 1.71
N LEU A 25 -23.05 39.18 0.84
CA LEU A 25 -21.84 38.95 0.06
C LEU A 25 -21.71 40.00 -1.05
N LYS A 26 -22.82 40.39 -1.68
CA LYS A 26 -22.86 41.45 -2.69
C LYS A 26 -22.30 42.76 -2.14
N VAL A 27 -22.82 43.22 -1.00
CA VAL A 27 -22.39 44.46 -0.33
C VAL A 27 -20.91 44.40 0.08
N LEU A 28 -20.45 43.26 0.59
CA LEU A 28 -19.05 43.08 0.96
C LEU A 28 -18.11 43.08 -0.27
N LEU A 29 -18.52 42.46 -1.38
CA LEU A 29 -17.72 42.41 -2.60
C LEU A 29 -17.74 43.73 -3.37
N GLU A 30 -18.83 44.51 -3.32
CA GLU A 30 -18.91 45.84 -3.91
C GLU A 30 -17.96 46.83 -3.21
N SER A 31 -17.80 46.70 -1.89
CA SER A 31 -16.92 47.56 -1.08
C SER A 31 -15.44 47.17 -1.08
N LYS A 32 -15.08 45.94 -1.50
CA LYS A 32 -13.69 45.44 -1.46
C LYS A 32 -13.25 44.72 -2.75
N TRP A 33 -11.99 44.93 -3.14
CA TRP A 33 -11.38 44.32 -4.33
C TRP A 33 -10.93 42.85 -4.12
N SER A 34 -10.68 42.46 -2.87
CA SER A 34 -10.42 41.09 -2.44
C SER A 34 -10.96 40.91 -1.03
N LEU A 35 -11.42 39.71 -0.70
CA LEU A 35 -12.03 39.43 0.60
C LEU A 35 -11.35 38.21 1.22
N LEU A 36 -10.71 38.40 2.37
CA LEU A 36 -10.21 37.33 3.23
C LEU A 36 -11.27 36.96 4.27
N ILE A 37 -11.28 35.70 4.72
CA ILE A 37 -12.25 35.23 5.72
C ILE A 37 -12.24 36.05 7.02
N ASN A 38 -11.07 36.57 7.43
CA ASN A 38 -10.93 37.38 8.65
C ASN A 38 -11.60 38.76 8.53
N GLU A 39 -11.93 39.19 7.31
CA GLU A 39 -12.57 40.46 7.02
C GLU A 39 -14.10 40.34 6.87
N VAL A 40 -14.62 39.12 6.97
CA VAL A 40 -16.05 38.81 6.90
C VAL A 40 -16.63 38.93 8.32
N PRO A 41 -17.81 39.57 8.49
CA PRO A 41 -18.52 39.59 9.76
C PRO A 41 -18.68 38.19 10.34
N ASP A 42 -18.57 38.04 11.67
CA ASP A 42 -18.57 36.73 12.34
C ASP A 42 -19.81 35.89 12.00
N GLU A 43 -20.98 36.53 11.87
CA GLU A 43 -22.24 35.92 11.48
C GLU A 43 -22.22 35.26 10.08
N HIS A 44 -21.31 35.66 9.20
CA HIS A 44 -21.19 35.15 7.83
C HIS A 44 -19.91 34.33 7.59
N LYS A 45 -19.04 34.14 8.60
CA LYS A 45 -17.78 33.39 8.43
C LYS A 45 -18.01 31.93 8.03
N THR A 46 -19.00 31.28 8.63
CA THR A 46 -19.37 29.88 8.28
C THR A 46 -19.84 29.79 6.83
N ASP A 47 -20.72 30.70 6.40
CA ASP A 47 -21.18 30.75 5.01
C ASP A 47 -20.04 31.08 4.04
N PHE A 48 -19.14 31.98 4.43
CA PHE A 48 -17.96 32.27 3.63
C PHE A 48 -17.04 31.06 3.46
N GLN A 49 -16.85 30.27 4.51
CA GLN A 49 -15.96 29.11 4.46
C GLN A 49 -16.57 27.93 3.68
N PHE A 50 -17.88 27.69 3.84
CA PHE A 50 -18.52 26.47 3.38
C PHE A 50 -19.52 26.68 2.24
N VAL A 51 -20.11 27.86 2.07
CA VAL A 51 -21.13 28.14 1.04
C VAL A 51 -20.53 28.86 -0.17
N VAL A 52 -19.64 29.83 0.02
CA VAL A 52 -18.98 30.58 -1.09
C VAL A 52 -18.27 29.70 -2.13
N PRO A 53 -17.56 28.61 -1.78
CA PRO A 53 -16.98 27.72 -2.81
C PRO A 53 -18.01 27.18 -3.80
N TYR A 54 -19.24 26.92 -3.33
CA TYR A 54 -20.33 26.48 -4.21
C TYR A 54 -20.94 27.62 -5.01
N ILE A 55 -21.02 28.83 -4.41
CA ILE A 55 -21.40 30.05 -5.14
C ILE A 55 -20.45 30.25 -6.32
N LEU A 56 -19.14 30.08 -6.12
CA LEU A 56 -18.12 30.21 -7.16
C LEU A 56 -18.28 29.18 -8.27
N LYS A 57 -18.49 27.90 -7.90
CA LYS A 57 -18.76 26.85 -8.88
C LYS A 57 -20.00 27.18 -9.72
N GLN A 58 -21.07 27.59 -9.06
CA GLN A 58 -22.30 27.95 -9.74
C GLN A 58 -22.13 29.21 -10.61
N CYS A 59 -21.38 30.21 -10.16
CA CYS A 59 -21.01 31.34 -11.00
C CYS A 59 -20.32 30.82 -12.27
N GLY A 60 -19.36 29.92 -12.17
CA GLY A 60 -18.72 29.27 -13.32
C GLY A 60 -19.74 28.71 -14.33
N ASP A 61 -20.74 27.97 -13.84
CA ASP A 61 -21.78 27.35 -14.66
C ASP A 61 -22.76 28.38 -15.29
N GLU A 62 -22.87 29.60 -14.73
CA GLU A 62 -23.74 30.65 -15.28
C GLU A 62 -23.15 31.33 -16.52
N TRP A 63 -21.83 31.37 -16.67
CA TRP A 63 -21.16 32.09 -17.75
C TRP A 63 -20.78 31.14 -18.87
N LYS A 64 -20.90 31.63 -20.11
CA LYS A 64 -20.41 30.93 -21.31
C LYS A 64 -19.61 31.86 -22.19
N GLY A 65 -18.67 31.29 -22.96
CA GLY A 65 -18.16 31.96 -24.15
C GLY A 65 -19.30 32.31 -25.12
N ASP A 66 -19.21 33.48 -25.76
CA ASP A 66 -20.01 33.78 -26.96
C ASP A 66 -19.55 32.88 -28.12
N GLU A 67 -20.31 32.75 -29.22
CA GLU A 67 -19.99 31.86 -30.37
C GLU A 67 -18.60 32.13 -31.00
N SER A 68 -17.95 33.22 -30.62
CA SER A 68 -16.62 33.67 -31.00
C SER A 68 -15.48 33.07 -30.17
N VAL A 69 -15.60 31.87 -29.60
CA VAL A 69 -14.53 31.30 -28.74
C VAL A 69 -13.23 31.03 -29.51
N LEU A 70 -13.32 30.84 -30.83
CA LEU A 70 -12.17 30.49 -31.69
C LEU A 70 -11.42 31.71 -32.26
N HIS A 71 -12.03 32.90 -32.26
CA HIS A 71 -11.42 34.12 -32.80
C HIS A 71 -11.79 35.35 -31.96
N PRO A 72 -10.86 36.28 -31.70
CA PRO A 72 -11.16 37.49 -30.96
C PRO A 72 -12.22 38.31 -31.70
N VAL A 73 -13.20 38.82 -30.95
CA VAL A 73 -14.29 39.66 -31.49
C VAL A 73 -13.73 41.02 -31.88
N GLU A 74 -12.73 41.52 -31.15
CA GLU A 74 -12.05 42.78 -31.45
C GLU A 74 -10.52 42.60 -31.36
N ASP A 75 -9.79 43.05 -32.40
CA ASP A 75 -8.35 43.35 -32.33
C ASP A 75 -8.19 44.88 -32.27
N LEU A 76 -7.68 45.38 -31.14
CA LEU A 76 -7.50 46.80 -30.89
C LEU A 76 -6.22 47.38 -31.53
N GLY A 77 -5.43 46.59 -32.26
CA GLY A 77 -4.18 47.02 -32.88
C GLY A 77 -3.13 47.42 -31.84
N ASP A 78 -2.73 48.70 -31.82
CA ASP A 78 -1.82 49.24 -30.80
C ASP A 78 -2.54 49.59 -29.47
N GLY A 79 -3.87 49.58 -29.47
CA GLY A 79 -4.70 49.82 -28.29
C GLY A 79 -4.78 48.61 -27.35
N ARG A 80 -5.07 48.87 -26.07
CA ARG A 80 -5.34 47.83 -25.07
C ARG A 80 -6.59 48.15 -24.26
N ARG A 81 -7.36 47.12 -23.89
CA ARG A 81 -8.52 47.21 -23.00
C ARG A 81 -8.40 46.22 -21.86
N ALA A 82 -8.71 46.65 -20.64
CA ALA A 82 -8.64 45.82 -19.45
C ALA A 82 -9.74 44.73 -19.46
N CYS A 83 -9.38 43.50 -19.10
CA CYS A 83 -10.31 42.38 -18.92
C CYS A 83 -11.28 42.65 -17.76
N GLY A 84 -12.58 42.48 -17.98
CA GLY A 84 -13.63 42.65 -16.96
C GLY A 84 -13.52 41.68 -15.78
N LEU A 85 -12.89 40.52 -15.96
CA LEU A 85 -12.66 39.56 -14.89
C LEU A 85 -11.37 39.84 -14.10
N CYS A 86 -10.20 39.76 -14.75
CA CYS A 86 -8.91 39.87 -14.06
C CYS A 86 -8.29 41.27 -14.05
N GLY A 87 -8.74 42.17 -14.93
CA GLY A 87 -8.21 43.54 -15.08
C GLY A 87 -6.91 43.66 -15.88
N ARG A 88 -6.36 42.56 -16.43
CA ARG A 88 -5.18 42.60 -17.31
C ARG A 88 -5.52 43.34 -18.61
N GLU A 89 -4.62 44.18 -19.10
CA GLU A 89 -4.76 44.86 -20.39
C GLU A 89 -4.52 43.91 -21.57
N ASN A 90 -5.49 43.81 -22.48
CA ASN A 90 -5.44 42.91 -23.63
C ASN A 90 -5.63 43.70 -24.94
N ARG A 91 -4.90 43.27 -25.97
CA ARG A 91 -5.09 43.72 -27.36
C ARG A 91 -6.27 43.00 -28.02
N TYR A 92 -6.36 41.68 -27.80
CA TYR A 92 -7.42 40.82 -28.32
C TYR A 92 -8.54 40.69 -27.28
N ILE A 93 -9.76 41.03 -27.67
CA ILE A 93 -10.91 41.04 -26.78
C ILE A 93 -11.91 39.97 -27.19
N TYR A 94 -12.29 39.16 -26.21
CA TYR A 94 -13.33 38.15 -26.29
C TYR A 94 -14.49 38.55 -25.38
N TYR A 95 -15.65 37.92 -25.54
CA TYR A 95 -16.81 38.15 -24.70
C TYR A 95 -17.31 36.85 -24.08
N ILE A 96 -17.65 36.93 -22.80
CA ILE A 96 -18.46 35.92 -22.11
C ILE A 96 -19.82 36.53 -21.81
N GLN A 97 -20.86 35.69 -21.86
CA GLN A 97 -22.22 36.10 -21.54
C GLN A 97 -22.78 35.23 -20.42
N ASN A 98 -23.36 35.87 -19.42
CA ASN A 98 -24.11 35.19 -18.38
C ASN A 98 -25.43 34.68 -18.97
N ARG A 99 -25.63 33.37 -18.89
CA ARG A 99 -26.80 32.68 -19.42
C ARG A 99 -28.08 33.00 -18.68
N LEU A 100 -28.06 33.67 -17.53
CA LEU A 100 -29.24 33.88 -16.66
C LEU A 100 -29.73 35.33 -16.67
N ASN A 101 -28.83 36.31 -16.62
CA ASN A 101 -29.19 37.73 -16.65
C ASN A 101 -28.84 38.42 -17.99
N GLY A 102 -28.10 37.73 -18.87
CA GLY A 102 -27.73 38.24 -20.18
C GLY A 102 -26.55 39.22 -20.17
N ASN A 103 -25.96 39.50 -19.00
CA ASN A 103 -24.80 40.38 -18.86
C ASN A 103 -23.64 39.89 -19.72
N LYS A 104 -22.98 40.82 -20.42
CA LYS A 104 -21.77 40.53 -21.21
C LYS A 104 -20.56 41.16 -20.54
N LEU A 105 -19.47 40.40 -20.44
CA LEU A 105 -18.18 40.88 -19.96
C LEU A 105 -17.13 40.67 -21.04
N ASN A 106 -16.28 41.69 -21.22
CA ASN A 106 -15.11 41.58 -22.08
C ASN A 106 -13.98 40.85 -21.31
N VAL A 107 -13.32 39.90 -21.96
CA VAL A 107 -12.25 39.10 -21.36
C VAL A 107 -11.07 38.96 -22.33
N GLY A 108 -9.88 38.67 -21.79
CA GLY A 108 -8.70 38.32 -22.59
C GLY A 108 -8.64 36.82 -22.90
N GLY A 109 -7.71 36.42 -23.76
CA GLY A 109 -7.52 35.01 -24.19
C GLY A 109 -7.42 34.03 -23.02
N ASP A 110 -6.49 34.27 -22.08
CA ASP A 110 -6.30 33.41 -20.90
C ASP A 110 -7.56 33.22 -20.03
N CYS A 111 -8.52 34.15 -20.09
CA CYS A 111 -9.75 34.08 -19.31
C CYS A 111 -10.92 33.49 -20.09
N VAL A 112 -10.89 33.49 -21.43
CA VAL A 112 -11.97 32.90 -22.24
C VAL A 112 -11.85 31.37 -22.32
N GLU A 113 -10.64 30.84 -22.23
CA GLU A 113 -10.35 29.39 -22.28
C GLU A 113 -11.11 28.61 -21.20
N ASP A 114 -11.29 29.18 -20.02
CA ASP A 114 -12.03 28.56 -18.90
C ASP A 114 -13.54 28.40 -19.17
N TYR A 115 -14.07 29.02 -20.23
CA TYR A 115 -15.50 29.07 -20.55
C TYR A 115 -15.81 28.55 -21.97
N VAL A 116 -14.90 27.76 -22.56
CA VAL A 116 -15.09 27.05 -23.82
C VAL A 116 -15.98 25.82 -23.58
N ASP A 117 -17.24 25.88 -24.00
CA ASP A 117 -18.13 24.70 -23.98
C ASP A 117 -17.76 23.75 -25.14
N ILE A 118 -17.09 22.62 -24.84
CA ILE A 118 -16.91 21.51 -25.82
C ILE A 118 -18.05 20.48 -25.72
N ASP A 119 -18.79 20.42 -24.61
CA ASP A 119 -19.85 19.43 -24.42
C ASP A 119 -21.15 20.12 -24.03
N PHE A 120 -22.12 20.29 -24.95
CA PHE A 120 -23.55 20.26 -24.59
C PHE A 120 -24.47 20.14 -25.82
N LEU A 121 -24.72 18.90 -26.21
CA LEU A 121 -26.03 18.45 -26.70
C LEU A 121 -26.41 17.28 -25.80
N HIS A 122 -27.19 17.50 -24.73
CA HIS A 122 -28.11 16.53 -24.10
C HIS A 122 -28.62 17.12 -22.77
N GLU A 123 -29.88 17.60 -22.77
CA GLU A 123 -30.92 17.37 -21.75
C GLU A 123 -31.99 18.48 -21.82
N GLY A 124 -33.20 18.11 -22.27
CA GLY A 124 -34.35 18.98 -22.53
C GLY A 124 -35.03 19.60 -21.30
N ASN A 125 -34.27 20.11 -20.33
CA ASN A 125 -34.81 20.90 -19.22
C ASN A 125 -34.87 22.38 -19.61
N SER A 126 -36.01 23.04 -19.38
CA SER A 126 -36.10 24.49 -19.60
C SER A 126 -35.26 25.26 -18.57
N ARG A 127 -34.68 26.40 -18.97
CA ARG A 127 -33.85 27.30 -18.13
C ARG A 127 -34.49 27.64 -16.79
N GLY A 128 -35.82 27.84 -16.75
CA GLY A 128 -36.56 28.13 -15.52
C GLY A 128 -36.66 26.94 -14.55
N GLN A 129 -36.71 25.70 -15.05
CA GLN A 129 -36.74 24.49 -14.22
C GLN A 129 -35.38 24.20 -13.60
N LEU A 130 -34.29 24.43 -14.33
CA LEU A 130 -32.92 24.32 -13.81
C LEU A 130 -32.68 25.35 -12.70
N PHE A 131 -33.14 26.59 -12.87
CA PHE A 131 -33.00 27.66 -11.88
C PHE A 131 -33.75 27.38 -10.57
N ARG A 132 -35.00 26.90 -10.66
CA ARG A 132 -35.80 26.54 -9.48
C ARG A 132 -35.17 25.39 -8.69
N LYS A 133 -34.73 24.34 -9.38
CA LYS A 133 -34.04 23.19 -8.75
C LYS A 133 -32.73 23.60 -8.07
N ALA A 134 -31.92 24.46 -8.71
CA ALA A 134 -30.66 24.93 -8.14
C ALA A 134 -30.88 25.78 -6.86
N LYS A 135 -31.86 26.69 -6.88
CA LYS A 135 -32.21 27.54 -5.72
C LYS A 135 -32.74 26.73 -4.53
N GLU A 136 -33.52 25.70 -4.81
CA GLU A 136 -34.08 24.79 -3.80
C GLU A 136 -33.00 23.91 -3.14
N ILE A 137 -32.12 23.30 -3.95
CA ILE A 137 -30.97 22.54 -3.46
C ILE A 137 -30.06 23.43 -2.61
N ARG A 138 -29.84 24.69 -3.02
CA ARG A 138 -29.02 25.66 -2.29
C ARG A 138 -29.60 25.99 -0.91
N ARG A 139 -30.91 26.27 -0.82
CA ARG A 139 -31.58 26.52 0.47
C ARG A 139 -31.42 25.32 1.40
N ARG A 140 -31.60 24.10 0.88
CA ARG A 140 -31.42 22.86 1.64
C ARG A 140 -29.98 22.66 2.10
N ARG A 141 -28.99 22.99 1.26
CA ARG A 141 -27.57 22.99 1.65
C ARG A 141 -27.26 23.98 2.76
N GLY A 142 -27.90 25.15 2.75
CA GLY A 142 -27.80 26.11 3.86
C GLY A 142 -28.34 25.52 5.16
N LEU A 143 -29.57 25.00 5.13
CA LEU A 143 -30.24 24.41 6.29
C LEU A 143 -29.45 23.25 6.91
N ILE A 144 -28.98 22.31 6.08
CA ILE A 144 -28.24 21.15 6.58
C ILE A 144 -26.87 21.54 7.13
N ASN A 145 -26.21 22.55 6.57
CA ASN A 145 -24.93 23.06 7.10
C ASN A 145 -25.10 23.89 8.38
N GLN A 146 -26.26 24.53 8.59
CA GLN A 146 -26.57 25.18 9.86
C GLN A 146 -26.67 24.16 11.00
N ARG A 147 -27.30 23.01 10.75
CA ARG A 147 -27.42 21.95 11.76
C ARG A 147 -26.16 21.07 11.87
N PHE A 148 -25.53 20.74 10.74
CA PHE A 148 -24.33 19.93 10.66
C PHE A 148 -23.23 20.64 9.86
N PRO A 149 -22.47 21.55 10.48
CA PRO A 149 -21.43 22.31 9.79
C PRO A 149 -20.41 21.40 9.10
N GLY A 150 -20.23 21.59 7.78
CA GLY A 150 -19.23 20.86 6.99
C GLY A 150 -19.58 19.39 6.72
N ILE A 151 -20.86 19.01 6.77
CA ILE A 151 -21.32 17.63 6.61
C ILE A 151 -20.80 16.95 5.32
N GLN A 152 -20.76 17.67 4.20
CA GLN A 152 -20.25 17.14 2.93
C GLN A 152 -18.79 16.69 3.06
N ASN A 153 -17.93 17.53 3.66
CA ASN A 153 -16.53 17.18 3.89
C ASN A 153 -16.39 15.98 4.83
N ARG A 154 -17.27 15.88 5.84
CA ARG A 154 -17.29 14.75 6.78
C ARG A 154 -17.66 13.45 6.07
N ILE A 155 -18.64 13.47 5.17
CA ILE A 155 -19.05 12.33 4.33
C ILE A 155 -17.93 11.94 3.35
N ASP A 156 -17.29 12.92 2.71
CA ASP A 156 -16.23 12.66 1.72
C ASP A 156 -14.98 12.06 2.37
N ASN A 157 -14.69 12.43 3.62
CA ASN A 157 -13.55 11.92 4.39
C ASN A 157 -13.89 10.75 5.32
N TRP A 158 -15.10 10.18 5.26
CA TRP A 158 -15.53 9.12 6.16
C TRP A 158 -14.60 7.90 6.10
N LEU A 159 -14.28 7.44 4.89
CA LEU A 159 -13.36 6.31 4.67
C LEU A 159 -11.94 6.59 5.18
N ASN A 160 -11.48 7.84 5.06
CA ASN A 160 -10.13 8.23 5.47
C ASN A 160 -9.89 8.05 6.97
N LYS A 161 -10.96 8.08 7.78
CA LYS A 161 -10.86 7.84 9.22
C LYS A 161 -10.47 6.40 9.57
N VAL A 162 -10.83 5.42 8.74
CA VAL A 162 -10.40 4.02 8.89
C VAL A 162 -8.99 3.84 8.30
N VAL A 163 -8.75 4.43 7.13
CA VAL A 163 -7.50 4.31 6.37
C VAL A 163 -6.30 5.01 7.03
N LYS A 164 -6.45 5.67 8.18
CA LYS A 164 -5.30 6.23 8.94
C LYS A 164 -4.64 5.23 9.90
N TYR A 165 -5.35 4.19 10.37
CA TYR A 165 -4.88 3.30 11.44
C TYR A 165 -3.85 2.25 11.01
N ASP A 166 -2.71 2.12 11.69
CA ASP A 166 -1.66 1.17 11.27
C ASP A 166 -2.06 -0.29 11.51
N ILE A 167 -2.73 -0.58 12.64
CA ILE A 167 -3.31 -1.89 12.91
C ILE A 167 -4.60 -2.03 12.10
N VAL A 168 -4.73 -3.17 11.41
CA VAL A 168 -5.90 -3.52 10.61
C VAL A 168 -7.10 -3.65 11.54
N LEU A 169 -8.14 -2.86 11.25
CA LEU A 169 -9.41 -2.99 11.94
C LEU A 169 -10.10 -4.27 11.46
N PRO A 170 -10.49 -5.18 12.38
CA PRO A 170 -11.28 -6.35 12.03
C PRO A 170 -12.60 -5.96 11.32
N THR A 171 -13.06 -6.83 10.43
CA THR A 171 -14.31 -6.66 9.67
C THR A 171 -15.51 -6.33 10.57
N HIS A 172 -15.63 -6.96 11.73
CA HIS A 172 -16.74 -6.71 12.66
C HIS A 172 -16.73 -5.30 13.29
N LEU A 173 -15.59 -4.60 13.27
CA LEU A 173 -15.48 -3.20 13.70
C LEU A 173 -15.62 -2.25 12.51
N GLU A 174 -14.99 -2.57 11.38
CA GLU A 174 -14.95 -1.73 10.18
C GLU A 174 -16.32 -1.66 9.48
N GLU A 175 -16.95 -2.81 9.18
CA GLU A 175 -18.16 -2.86 8.35
C GLU A 175 -19.35 -2.06 8.92
N PRO A 176 -19.67 -2.13 10.23
CA PRO A 176 -20.76 -1.34 10.79
C PRO A 176 -20.53 0.17 10.59
N TYR A 177 -19.30 0.64 10.75
CA TYR A 177 -18.94 2.05 10.54
C TYR A 177 -19.07 2.46 9.06
N LEU A 178 -18.60 1.62 8.14
CA LEU A 178 -18.71 1.86 6.70
C LEU A 178 -20.18 1.91 6.25
N PHE A 179 -21.01 1.02 6.80
CA PHE A 179 -22.45 1.01 6.55
C PHE A 179 -23.11 2.32 6.98
N GLN A 180 -22.78 2.83 8.18
CA GLN A 180 -23.28 4.13 8.63
C GLN A 180 -22.86 5.28 7.71
N GLY A 181 -21.62 5.26 7.21
CA GLY A 181 -21.14 6.28 6.25
C GLY A 181 -21.88 6.26 4.92
N ALA A 182 -22.17 5.06 4.39
CA ALA A 182 -22.96 4.90 3.18
C ALA A 182 -24.40 5.41 3.38
N LYS A 183 -25.00 5.05 4.51
CA LYS A 183 -26.34 5.52 4.91
C LYS A 183 -26.40 7.04 5.07
N LEU A 184 -25.41 7.64 5.74
CA LEU A 184 -25.30 9.09 5.89
C LEU A 184 -25.25 9.81 4.54
N ARG A 185 -24.49 9.27 3.57
CA ARG A 185 -24.41 9.80 2.21
C ARG A 185 -25.75 9.72 1.48
N GLU A 186 -26.48 8.62 1.64
CA GLU A 186 -27.81 8.44 1.08
C GLU A 186 -28.83 9.43 1.67
N LEU A 187 -28.87 9.56 3.00
CA LEU A 187 -29.73 10.51 3.71
C LEU A 187 -29.43 11.95 3.30
N HIS A 188 -28.15 12.33 3.25
CA HIS A 188 -27.72 13.64 2.77
C HIS A 188 -28.21 13.91 1.34
N ASN A 189 -28.00 12.97 0.42
CA ASN A 189 -28.46 13.12 -0.96
C ASN A 189 -29.99 13.17 -1.09
N THR A 190 -30.70 12.42 -0.24
CA THR A 190 -32.17 12.40 -0.19
C THR A 190 -32.70 13.74 0.30
N PHE A 191 -32.14 14.27 1.38
CA PHE A 191 -32.48 15.58 1.92
C PHE A 191 -32.28 16.69 0.90
N LEU A 192 -31.22 16.63 0.08
CA LEU A 192 -31.00 17.63 -0.97
C LEU A 192 -32.05 17.55 -2.11
N ARG A 193 -32.56 16.35 -2.41
CA ARG A 193 -33.46 16.09 -3.55
C ARG A 193 -34.94 16.21 -3.21
N ARG A 194 -35.36 15.91 -1.98
CA ARG A 194 -36.77 15.90 -1.51
C ARG A 194 -37.05 17.04 -0.53
N GLU A 195 -38.33 17.29 -0.23
CA GLU A 195 -38.73 18.27 0.80
C GLU A 195 -38.04 18.01 2.14
N ALA A 196 -37.79 19.10 2.87
CA ALA A 196 -37.09 19.05 4.14
C ALA A 196 -37.89 18.22 5.14
N ASP A 197 -37.32 17.10 5.57
CA ASP A 197 -37.89 16.17 6.51
C ASP A 197 -36.99 16.12 7.76
N GLU A 198 -37.51 16.57 8.90
CA GLU A 198 -36.78 16.57 10.17
C GLU A 198 -36.39 15.16 10.61
N ALA A 199 -37.18 14.13 10.25
CA ALA A 199 -36.83 12.75 10.57
C ALA A 199 -35.51 12.33 9.91
N ILE A 200 -35.21 12.84 8.70
CA ILE A 200 -33.94 12.61 8.03
C ILE A 200 -32.80 13.29 8.80
N LEU A 201 -33.03 14.51 9.31
CA LEU A 201 -32.01 15.25 10.06
C LEU A 201 -31.70 14.57 11.40
N ASP A 202 -32.71 14.12 12.14
CA ASP A 202 -32.52 13.39 13.40
C ASP A 202 -31.77 12.06 13.17
N GLU A 203 -32.10 11.33 12.10
CA GLU A 203 -31.37 10.11 11.75
C GLU A 203 -29.91 10.38 11.35
N MET A 204 -29.64 11.48 10.66
CA MET A 204 -28.27 11.92 10.40
C MET A 204 -27.53 12.25 11.70
N GLU A 205 -28.17 12.93 12.64
CA GLU A 205 -27.59 13.27 13.95
C GLU A 205 -27.18 12.00 14.73
N ASP A 206 -28.06 10.99 14.77
CA ASP A 206 -27.78 9.69 15.38
C ASP A 206 -26.54 9.01 14.77
N ILE A 207 -26.40 9.04 13.44
CA ILE A 207 -25.23 8.48 12.75
C ILE A 207 -23.96 9.24 13.14
N LEU A 208 -24.03 10.58 13.18
CA LEU A 208 -22.89 11.43 13.53
C LEU A 208 -22.47 11.27 14.99
N ASN A 209 -23.39 10.97 15.89
CA ASN A 209 -23.12 10.64 17.28
C ASN A 209 -22.47 9.25 17.42
N LYS A 210 -23.02 8.23 16.74
CA LYS A 210 -22.43 6.88 16.71
C LYS A 210 -21.01 6.86 16.12
N GLU A 211 -20.70 7.75 15.20
CA GLU A 211 -19.33 7.89 14.70
C GLU A 211 -18.32 8.15 15.83
N ILE A 212 -18.65 8.98 16.81
CA ILE A 212 -17.75 9.29 17.92
C ILE A 212 -17.44 8.00 18.70
N GLU A 213 -18.45 7.17 18.92
CA GLU A 213 -18.30 5.87 19.58
C GLU A 213 -17.43 4.91 18.78
N TYR A 214 -17.66 4.78 17.46
CA TYR A 214 -16.84 3.95 16.59
C TYR A 214 -15.37 4.38 16.60
N ILE A 215 -15.10 5.67 16.46
CA ILE A 215 -13.72 6.20 16.48
C ILE A 215 -13.05 5.90 17.82
N ARG A 216 -13.78 6.05 18.95
CA ARG A 216 -13.27 5.68 20.26
C ARG A 216 -12.92 4.19 20.33
N THR A 217 -13.80 3.31 19.84
CA THR A 217 -13.53 1.86 19.78
C THR A 217 -12.33 1.53 18.88
N PHE A 218 -12.16 2.24 17.76
CA PHE A 218 -10.99 2.06 16.90
C PHE A 218 -9.71 2.46 17.62
N ASP A 219 -9.68 3.62 18.27
CA ASP A 219 -8.53 4.12 19.02
C ASP A 219 -8.17 3.15 20.18
N GLU A 220 -9.17 2.65 20.92
CA GLU A 220 -9.00 1.63 21.95
C GLU A 220 -8.42 0.32 21.38
N ASN A 221 -8.88 -0.12 20.21
CA ASN A 221 -8.36 -1.30 19.53
C ASN A 221 -6.88 -1.14 19.14
N GLN A 222 -6.48 0.04 18.68
CA GLN A 222 -5.06 0.33 18.36
C GLN A 222 -4.19 0.28 19.61
N LEU A 223 -4.64 0.92 20.70
CA LEU A 223 -3.90 0.98 21.96
C LEU A 223 -3.72 -0.41 22.58
N HIS A 224 -4.79 -1.20 22.63
CA HIS A 224 -4.76 -2.54 23.23
C HIS A 224 -3.85 -3.51 22.47
N ASN A 225 -3.74 -3.35 21.15
CA ASN A 225 -3.00 -4.28 20.30
C ASN A 225 -1.62 -3.80 19.86
N ARG A 226 -1.17 -2.63 20.33
CA ARG A 226 0.11 -2.02 19.91
C ARG A 226 1.33 -2.94 20.13
N GLU A 227 1.36 -3.61 21.28
CA GLU A 227 2.45 -4.50 21.68
C GLU A 227 2.20 -5.97 21.26
N ASN A 228 1.07 -6.26 20.63
CA ASN A 228 0.77 -7.61 20.18
C ASN A 228 1.55 -7.90 18.88
N GLN A 229 2.61 -8.70 18.97
CA GLN A 229 3.44 -9.09 17.82
C GLN A 229 2.67 -9.84 16.72
N PHE A 230 1.55 -10.48 17.06
CA PHE A 230 0.72 -11.23 16.12
C PHE A 230 -0.46 -10.39 15.58
N ILE A 231 -0.46 -9.07 15.76
CA ILE A 231 -1.50 -8.22 15.19
C ILE A 231 -1.29 -8.02 13.68
N ALA A 232 -2.38 -8.02 12.91
CA ALA A 232 -2.31 -7.68 11.50
C ALA A 232 -2.11 -6.17 11.33
N THR A 233 -1.06 -5.76 10.62
CA THR A 233 -0.75 -4.36 10.32
C THR A 233 -0.93 -4.05 8.85
N LYS A 234 -1.06 -2.77 8.49
CA LYS A 234 -1.10 -2.32 7.10
C LYS A 234 0.13 -2.73 6.30
N ARG A 235 1.30 -2.77 6.94
CA ARG A 235 2.53 -3.25 6.31
C ARG A 235 2.40 -4.70 5.86
N ILE A 236 1.88 -5.57 6.73
CA ILE A 236 1.58 -6.97 6.39
C ILE A 236 0.56 -7.03 5.25
N MET A 237 -0.52 -6.24 5.31
CA MET A 237 -1.54 -6.23 4.26
C MET A 237 -0.99 -5.80 2.89
N THR A 238 -0.17 -4.75 2.86
CA THR A 238 0.47 -4.25 1.64
C THR A 238 1.46 -5.27 1.08
N TRP A 239 2.23 -5.92 1.96
CA TRP A 239 3.17 -6.97 1.59
C TRP A 239 2.45 -8.20 1.00
N LEU A 240 1.32 -8.62 1.58
CA LEU A 240 0.49 -9.70 1.04
C LEU A 240 -0.16 -9.32 -0.31
N GLU A 241 -0.58 -8.07 -0.47
CA GLU A 241 -1.15 -7.54 -1.71
C GLU A 241 -0.14 -7.60 -2.86
N ASN A 242 1.10 -7.17 -2.62
CA ASN A 242 2.18 -7.26 -3.61
C ASN A 242 2.46 -8.71 -4.05
N ARG A 243 2.21 -9.67 -3.16
CA ARG A 243 2.34 -11.11 -3.41
C ARG A 243 1.07 -11.76 -3.95
N ARG A 244 -0.02 -11.00 -4.09
CA ARG A 244 -1.34 -11.47 -4.55
C ARG A 244 -1.95 -12.56 -3.65
N ASP A 245 -1.62 -12.57 -2.35
CA ASP A 245 -2.18 -13.53 -1.40
C ASP A 245 -3.49 -13.02 -0.79
N HIS A 246 -4.53 -12.96 -1.63
CA HIS A 246 -5.85 -12.47 -1.25
C HIS A 246 -6.55 -13.35 -0.20
N LYS A 247 -6.18 -14.65 -0.12
CA LYS A 247 -6.76 -15.58 0.85
C LYS A 247 -6.33 -15.22 2.26
N THR A 248 -5.02 -15.07 2.47
CA THR A 248 -4.48 -14.68 3.78
C THR A 248 -4.97 -13.29 4.18
N MET A 249 -4.99 -12.35 3.24
CA MET A 249 -5.54 -11.00 3.48
C MET A 249 -6.98 -11.03 3.97
N LYS A 250 -7.85 -11.86 3.37
CA LYS A 250 -9.25 -11.99 3.79
C LYS A 250 -9.36 -12.49 5.23
N THR A 251 -8.60 -13.53 5.58
CA THR A 251 -8.59 -14.08 6.95
C THR A 251 -8.10 -13.05 7.97
N LEU A 252 -7.03 -12.32 7.64
CA LEU A 252 -6.50 -11.27 8.52
C LEU A 252 -7.48 -10.10 8.68
N LYS A 253 -8.20 -9.69 7.63
CA LYS A 253 -9.25 -8.67 7.76
C LYS A 253 -10.39 -9.13 8.65
N GLN A 254 -10.78 -10.40 8.56
CA GLN A 254 -11.87 -10.94 9.38
C GLN A 254 -11.51 -10.95 10.87
N ASN A 255 -10.30 -11.40 11.21
CA ASN A 255 -9.89 -11.63 12.60
C ASN A 255 -9.08 -10.49 13.23
N GLY A 256 -8.40 -9.68 12.42
CA GLY A 256 -7.44 -8.64 12.83
C GLY A 256 -6.10 -9.17 13.34
N VAL A 257 -5.93 -10.48 13.47
CA VAL A 257 -4.75 -11.12 14.07
C VAL A 257 -4.20 -12.22 13.16
N ILE A 258 -2.89 -12.43 13.25
CA ILE A 258 -2.18 -13.58 12.69
C ILE A 258 -2.55 -14.81 13.52
N THR A 259 -3.12 -15.79 12.85
CA THR A 259 -3.52 -17.08 13.42
C THR A 259 -2.62 -18.21 12.94
N LYS A 260 -2.80 -19.41 13.51
CA LYS A 260 -2.13 -20.64 13.06
C LYS A 260 -2.32 -20.91 11.56
N GLU A 261 -3.48 -20.55 11.00
CA GLU A 261 -3.78 -20.76 9.58
C GLU A 261 -3.02 -19.79 8.66
N THR A 262 -2.60 -18.64 9.19
CA THR A 262 -2.00 -17.55 8.40
C THR A 262 -0.52 -17.36 8.64
N ILE A 263 0.01 -17.77 9.80
CA ILE A 263 1.41 -17.50 10.18
C ILE A 263 2.42 -18.10 9.19
N SER A 264 2.08 -19.23 8.57
CA SER A 264 2.90 -19.87 7.54
C SER A 264 3.08 -19.03 6.28
N CYS A 265 2.19 -18.05 6.05
CA CYS A 265 2.15 -17.20 4.87
C CYS A 265 2.74 -15.80 5.11
N ILE A 266 3.15 -15.47 6.35
CA ILE A 266 3.51 -14.11 6.74
C ILE A 266 4.96 -14.08 7.21
N TRP A 267 5.80 -13.38 6.46
CA TRP A 267 7.19 -13.11 6.79
C TRP A 267 7.64 -11.73 6.31
N GLU A 268 6.74 -10.75 6.45
CA GLU A 268 7.08 -9.34 6.25
C GLU A 268 8.14 -8.92 7.27
N SER A 269 9.11 -8.11 6.86
CA SER A 269 10.32 -7.82 7.63
C SER A 269 10.04 -7.28 9.03
N SER A 270 9.06 -6.39 9.21
CA SER A 270 8.72 -5.88 10.55
C SER A 270 8.05 -6.92 11.44
N PHE A 271 7.32 -7.87 10.86
CA PHE A 271 6.80 -9.01 11.60
C PHE A 271 7.93 -9.95 12.04
N VAL A 272 8.89 -10.24 11.16
CA VAL A 272 10.07 -11.06 11.49
C VAL A 272 10.89 -10.40 12.60
N GLU A 273 11.13 -9.09 12.48
CA GLU A 273 11.84 -8.29 13.49
C GLU A 273 11.12 -8.31 14.84
N LYS A 274 9.81 -8.04 14.88
CA LYS A 274 9.02 -8.10 16.12
C LYS A 274 9.00 -9.50 16.75
N SER A 275 9.13 -10.54 15.94
CA SER A 275 9.12 -11.94 16.40
C SER A 275 10.52 -12.47 16.74
N SER A 276 11.58 -11.66 16.61
CA SER A 276 12.98 -12.11 16.71
C SER A 276 13.29 -12.80 18.03
N ASP A 277 12.74 -12.31 19.14
CA ASP A 277 12.98 -12.85 20.47
C ASP A 277 12.36 -14.24 20.64
N LEU A 278 11.16 -14.45 20.13
CA LEU A 278 10.51 -15.75 20.13
C LEU A 278 11.24 -16.74 19.22
N ILE A 279 11.64 -16.28 18.03
CA ILE A 279 12.42 -17.10 17.09
C ILE A 279 13.74 -17.51 17.73
N SER A 280 14.48 -16.56 18.31
CA SER A 280 15.73 -16.84 19.04
C SER A 280 15.50 -17.78 20.22
N GLY A 281 14.38 -17.63 20.93
CA GLY A 281 13.94 -18.54 21.99
C GLY A 281 13.75 -19.98 21.50
N LEU A 282 13.21 -20.19 20.31
CA LEU A 282 13.11 -21.52 19.70
C LEU A 282 14.49 -22.11 19.40
N PHE A 283 15.41 -21.32 18.83
CA PHE A 283 16.77 -21.78 18.51
C PHE A 283 17.57 -22.23 19.73
N LYS A 284 17.30 -21.68 20.93
CA LYS A 284 17.91 -22.16 22.20
C LYS A 284 17.65 -23.65 22.51
N SER A 285 16.59 -24.24 21.93
CA SER A 285 16.30 -25.68 22.07
C SER A 285 17.11 -26.57 21.12
N THR A 286 17.94 -25.96 20.28
CA THR A 286 18.72 -26.60 19.21
C THR A 286 20.19 -26.26 19.36
N SER A 287 21.05 -26.92 18.59
CA SER A 287 22.48 -26.59 18.56
C SER A 287 22.83 -25.52 17.52
N PHE A 288 21.83 -24.98 16.82
CA PHE A 288 21.99 -23.89 15.87
C PHE A 288 21.87 -22.54 16.55
N GLU A 289 22.70 -21.60 16.13
CA GLU A 289 22.64 -20.20 16.51
C GLU A 289 22.31 -19.36 15.26
N ILE A 290 21.48 -18.34 15.44
CA ILE A 290 21.25 -17.31 14.42
C ILE A 290 22.38 -16.31 14.53
N ILE A 291 23.16 -16.16 13.45
CA ILE A 291 24.22 -15.17 13.35
C ILE A 291 23.63 -13.82 12.96
N GLU A 292 22.76 -13.83 11.95
CA GLU A 292 22.23 -12.63 11.31
C GLU A 292 20.89 -12.93 10.63
N ILE A 293 20.06 -11.88 10.47
CA ILE A 293 18.84 -11.92 9.68
C ILE A 293 19.12 -11.18 8.36
N ASP A 294 19.11 -11.92 7.26
CA ASP A 294 19.32 -11.40 5.91
C ASP A 294 17.97 -11.11 5.25
N TYR A 295 17.55 -9.85 5.29
CA TYR A 295 16.31 -9.39 4.68
C TYR A 295 16.36 -9.32 3.16
N ASP A 296 17.55 -9.17 2.55
CA ASP A 296 17.70 -9.14 1.09
C ASP A 296 17.48 -10.53 0.48
N ASN A 297 17.88 -11.56 1.22
CA ASN A 297 17.67 -12.96 0.86
C ASN A 297 16.50 -13.62 1.60
N ASP A 298 15.67 -12.88 2.34
CA ASP A 298 14.54 -13.43 3.11
C ASP A 298 14.92 -14.67 3.94
N GLY A 299 15.95 -14.60 4.79
CA GLY A 299 16.38 -15.76 5.56
C GLY A 299 17.19 -15.49 6.82
N PHE A 300 17.22 -16.50 7.70
CA PHE A 300 18.08 -16.54 8.87
C PHE A 300 19.43 -17.16 8.50
N ILE A 301 20.52 -16.43 8.70
CA ILE A 301 21.87 -16.99 8.61
C ILE A 301 22.14 -17.71 9.93
N ILE A 302 22.34 -19.02 9.85
CA ILE A 302 22.49 -19.91 11.00
C ILE A 302 23.79 -20.70 10.90
N LYS A 303 24.31 -21.08 12.07
CA LYS A 303 25.51 -21.89 12.19
C LYS A 303 25.39 -22.86 13.35
N LYS A 304 26.07 -23.99 13.26
CA LYS A 304 26.17 -24.99 14.33
C LYS A 304 27.63 -25.22 14.66
N GLU A 305 28.05 -24.81 15.85
CA GLU A 305 29.40 -25.10 16.33
C GLU A 305 29.62 -26.63 16.52
N PRO A 306 30.84 -27.15 16.29
CA PRO A 306 32.06 -26.44 15.90
C PRO A 306 32.22 -26.24 14.38
N SER A 307 31.17 -26.47 13.58
CA SER A 307 31.28 -26.35 12.12
C SER A 307 31.42 -24.89 11.71
N LYS A 308 32.33 -24.61 10.79
CA LYS A 308 32.45 -23.27 10.18
C LYS A 308 31.43 -23.02 9.07
N LEU A 309 30.59 -24.01 8.75
CA LEU A 309 29.62 -23.92 7.67
C LEU A 309 28.45 -23.03 8.07
N GLU A 310 28.27 -21.94 7.34
CA GLU A 310 27.11 -21.07 7.45
C GLU A 310 26.01 -21.54 6.51
N LEU A 311 24.79 -21.54 7.02
CA LEU A 311 23.60 -21.94 6.30
C LEU A 311 22.60 -20.79 6.32
N ILE A 312 21.75 -20.72 5.31
CA ILE A 312 20.58 -19.85 5.28
C ILE A 312 19.32 -20.71 5.40
N LEU A 313 18.48 -20.38 6.37
CA LEU A 313 17.13 -20.90 6.51
C LEU A 313 16.16 -19.83 6.05
N LYS A 314 15.62 -19.99 4.83
CA LYS A 314 14.68 -19.03 4.24
C LYS A 314 13.42 -18.87 5.10
N PHE A 315 12.89 -17.65 5.16
CA PHE A 315 11.70 -17.33 5.93
C PHE A 315 10.50 -18.17 5.51
N ASP A 316 10.27 -18.33 4.20
CA ASP A 316 9.17 -19.17 3.68
C ASP A 316 9.23 -20.59 4.25
N LYS A 317 10.41 -21.21 4.28
CA LYS A 317 10.62 -22.55 4.84
C LYS A 317 10.44 -22.55 6.35
N PHE A 318 10.98 -21.57 7.05
CA PHE A 318 10.85 -21.46 8.49
C PHE A 318 9.39 -21.31 8.91
N PHE A 319 8.69 -20.30 8.42
CA PHE A 319 7.30 -20.04 8.81
C PHE A 319 6.35 -21.16 8.36
N SER A 320 6.56 -21.74 7.17
CA SER A 320 5.73 -22.88 6.70
C SER A 320 5.86 -24.14 7.55
N ASN A 321 7.01 -24.37 8.19
CA ASN A 321 7.26 -25.60 8.96
C ASN A 321 7.16 -25.38 10.48
N PHE A 322 7.51 -24.18 10.93
CA PHE A 322 7.75 -23.86 12.34
C PHE A 322 7.02 -22.61 12.82
N GLY A 323 6.31 -21.85 11.96
CA GLY A 323 5.62 -20.63 12.34
C GLY A 323 4.67 -20.84 13.53
N GLU A 324 3.89 -21.92 13.51
CA GLU A 324 2.97 -22.27 14.61
C GLU A 324 3.68 -22.49 15.97
N ARG A 325 4.96 -22.89 15.98
CA ARG A 325 5.75 -23.04 17.23
C ARG A 325 5.99 -21.71 17.91
N ILE A 326 6.15 -20.64 17.14
CA ILE A 326 6.32 -19.27 17.65
C ILE A 326 5.07 -18.86 18.45
N MET A 327 3.90 -19.36 18.06
CA MET A 327 2.63 -19.16 18.77
C MET A 327 2.39 -20.16 19.91
N GLY A 328 3.36 -21.03 20.22
CA GLY A 328 3.23 -22.06 21.25
C GLY A 328 2.39 -23.30 20.84
N HIS A 329 2.05 -23.44 19.56
CA HIS A 329 1.33 -24.61 19.05
C HIS A 329 2.27 -25.74 18.62
N ASN A 330 1.74 -26.96 18.56
CA ASN A 330 2.49 -28.11 18.06
C ASN A 330 2.44 -28.17 16.53
N THR A 331 3.62 -28.22 15.92
CA THR A 331 3.79 -28.41 14.47
C THR A 331 3.88 -29.88 14.08
N ASN A 332 3.53 -30.18 12.82
CA ASN A 332 3.71 -31.52 12.22
C ASN A 332 5.18 -31.96 12.21
N ALA A 333 6.10 -31.02 11.99
CA ALA A 333 7.54 -31.27 12.06
C ALA A 333 8.11 -30.77 13.39
N ALA A 334 8.88 -31.62 14.07
CA ALA A 334 9.60 -31.20 15.28
C ALA A 334 10.64 -30.13 14.95
N PHE A 335 10.71 -29.07 15.75
CA PHE A 335 11.80 -28.09 15.69
C PHE A 335 13.07 -28.77 16.22
N SER A 336 13.96 -29.21 15.32
CA SER A 336 15.12 -30.03 15.66
C SER A 336 16.27 -29.80 14.68
N ASP A 337 17.50 -30.06 15.11
CA ASP A 337 18.71 -29.89 14.30
C ASP A 337 18.62 -30.57 12.92
N ASN A 338 18.05 -31.78 12.86
CA ASN A 338 17.89 -32.53 11.61
C ASN A 338 16.92 -31.83 10.65
N ASN A 339 15.81 -31.30 11.16
CA ASN A 339 14.82 -30.62 10.31
C ASN A 339 15.30 -29.23 9.89
N ILE A 340 15.96 -28.49 10.79
CA ILE A 340 16.61 -27.21 10.47
C ILE A 340 17.65 -27.42 9.38
N SER A 341 18.57 -28.37 9.59
CA SER A 341 19.57 -28.75 8.60
C SER A 341 18.91 -29.11 7.28
N LYS A 342 17.89 -29.97 7.26
CA LYS A 342 17.19 -30.38 6.03
C LYS A 342 16.61 -29.20 5.25
N LEU A 343 16.01 -28.23 5.93
CA LEU A 343 15.34 -27.07 5.32
C LEU A 343 16.30 -25.94 4.92
N SER A 344 17.51 -25.90 5.48
CA SER A 344 18.50 -24.86 5.16
C SER A 344 19.37 -25.21 3.94
N SER A 345 19.94 -24.18 3.32
CA SER A 345 20.94 -24.27 2.24
C SER A 345 22.25 -23.61 2.67
N ILE A 346 23.36 -23.94 2.02
CA ILE A 346 24.63 -23.23 2.26
C ILE A 346 24.51 -21.75 1.94
N TYR A 347 25.15 -20.89 2.74
CA TYR A 347 25.08 -19.43 2.62
C TYR A 347 26.43 -18.81 2.21
N GLY A 348 26.42 -17.90 1.25
CA GLY A 348 27.63 -17.19 0.81
C GLY A 348 28.54 -17.97 -0.14
N THR A 349 29.45 -17.24 -0.79
CA THR A 349 30.34 -17.77 -1.85
C THR A 349 31.45 -18.68 -1.31
N ASN A 350 31.83 -18.52 -0.04
CA ASN A 350 32.87 -19.33 0.60
C ASN A 350 32.36 -20.67 1.15
N SER A 351 31.06 -20.78 1.43
CA SER A 351 30.49 -21.97 2.07
C SER A 351 30.61 -23.28 1.27
N PRO A 352 30.58 -23.31 -0.07
CA PRO A 352 30.91 -24.51 -0.83
C PRO A 352 32.31 -25.07 -0.52
N TYR A 353 33.31 -24.20 -0.39
CA TYR A 353 34.69 -24.58 -0.06
C TYR A 353 34.81 -25.07 1.39
N VAL A 354 34.17 -24.36 2.33
CA VAL A 354 34.11 -24.79 3.73
C VAL A 354 33.42 -26.15 3.85
N PHE A 355 32.31 -26.36 3.14
CA PHE A 355 31.60 -27.63 3.09
C PHE A 355 32.50 -28.75 2.56
N ARG A 356 33.19 -28.53 1.44
CA ARG A 356 34.16 -29.49 0.87
C ARG A 356 35.19 -29.89 1.90
N ASP A 357 35.84 -28.92 2.53
CA ASP A 357 36.96 -29.16 3.43
C ASP A 357 36.53 -29.88 4.71
N GLU A 358 35.42 -29.46 5.31
CA GLU A 358 34.84 -30.12 6.48
C GLU A 358 34.35 -31.53 6.15
N LEU A 359 33.69 -31.73 5.00
CA LEU A 359 33.24 -33.06 4.58
C LEU A 359 34.43 -33.99 4.38
N LYS A 360 35.49 -33.53 3.70
CA LYS A 360 36.73 -34.30 3.49
C LYS A 360 37.37 -34.75 4.80
N LYS A 361 37.41 -33.86 5.82
CA LYS A 361 37.89 -34.21 7.16
C LYS A 361 37.03 -35.30 7.80
N LYS A 362 35.70 -35.18 7.75
CA LYS A 362 34.76 -36.12 8.41
C LYS A 362 34.73 -37.50 7.76
N ILE A 363 34.86 -37.58 6.43
CA ILE A 363 34.79 -38.85 5.69
C ILE A 363 36.17 -39.45 5.40
N GLY A 364 37.27 -38.83 5.84
CA GLY A 364 38.63 -39.25 5.48
C GLY A 364 38.93 -40.73 5.74
N ALA A 365 38.41 -41.27 6.85
CA ALA A 365 38.55 -42.69 7.23
C ALA A 365 37.48 -43.62 6.62
N TRP A 366 36.50 -43.08 5.87
CA TRP A 366 35.42 -43.88 5.28
C TRP A 366 35.87 -44.51 3.96
N SER A 367 35.05 -45.42 3.43
CA SER A 367 35.29 -46.06 2.13
C SER A 367 35.04 -45.12 0.94
N VAL A 368 34.66 -43.88 1.23
CA VAL A 368 34.42 -42.80 0.28
C VAL A 368 35.46 -41.70 0.53
N GLY A 369 35.96 -41.11 -0.54
CA GLY A 369 36.71 -39.85 -0.53
C GLY A 369 35.98 -38.79 -1.33
N ILE A 370 36.46 -37.55 -1.24
CA ILE A 370 35.92 -36.42 -2.00
C ILE A 370 37.06 -35.65 -2.63
N SER A 371 36.83 -35.23 -3.86
CA SER A 371 37.67 -34.33 -4.63
C SER A 371 36.76 -33.31 -5.30
N ILE A 372 36.83 -32.06 -4.85
CA ILE A 372 36.13 -30.94 -5.49
C ILE A 372 37.19 -29.89 -5.79
N LEU A 373 37.44 -29.64 -7.07
CA LEU A 373 38.33 -28.58 -7.54
C LEU A 373 37.59 -27.24 -7.59
N ASP A 374 38.34 -26.14 -7.60
CA ASP A 374 37.76 -24.80 -7.50
C ASP A 374 36.91 -24.43 -8.74
N GLU A 375 37.37 -24.78 -9.95
CA GLU A 375 36.59 -24.62 -11.19
C GLU A 375 35.28 -25.42 -11.21
N GLU A 376 35.20 -26.50 -10.42
CA GLU A 376 34.01 -27.36 -10.37
C GLU A 376 32.93 -26.76 -9.47
N VAL A 377 33.32 -25.97 -8.46
CA VAL A 377 32.38 -25.22 -7.61
C VAL A 377 31.57 -24.23 -8.46
N GLU A 378 32.24 -23.49 -9.35
CA GLU A 378 31.59 -22.55 -10.26
C GLU A 378 30.59 -23.22 -11.21
N HIS A 379 30.90 -24.45 -11.64
CA HIS A 379 30.04 -25.24 -12.51
C HIS A 379 29.03 -26.13 -11.75
N ASN A 380 28.92 -26.02 -10.42
CA ASN A 380 28.04 -26.83 -9.57
C ASN A 380 28.28 -28.36 -9.73
N HIS A 381 29.53 -28.76 -9.88
CA HIS A 381 29.95 -30.15 -9.96
C HIS A 381 30.94 -30.50 -8.83
N GLY A 382 31.07 -31.78 -8.56
CA GLY A 382 32.10 -32.32 -7.67
C GLY A 382 32.31 -33.80 -7.94
N TYR A 383 33.41 -34.36 -7.44
CA TYR A 383 33.74 -35.76 -7.64
C TYR A 383 33.86 -36.50 -6.31
N LEU A 384 33.15 -37.61 -6.20
CA LEU A 384 33.24 -38.53 -5.07
C LEU A 384 34.10 -39.72 -5.47
N LEU A 385 35.14 -40.01 -4.70
CA LEU A 385 35.99 -41.18 -4.89
C LEU A 385 35.41 -42.37 -4.14
N ASP A 386 34.98 -43.42 -4.86
CA ASP A 386 34.70 -44.71 -4.25
C ASP A 386 36.00 -45.50 -4.11
N LYS A 387 36.60 -45.49 -2.91
CA LYS A 387 37.92 -46.10 -2.66
C LYS A 387 37.92 -47.62 -2.82
N ARG A 388 36.75 -48.26 -2.75
CA ARG A 388 36.59 -49.71 -2.93
C ARG A 388 36.85 -50.11 -4.37
N ASN A 389 36.34 -49.30 -5.29
CA ASN A 389 36.39 -49.56 -6.72
C ASN A 389 37.44 -48.70 -7.44
N GLN A 390 38.08 -47.76 -6.74
CA GLN A 390 39.00 -46.78 -7.31
C GLN A 390 38.36 -46.04 -8.51
N THR A 391 37.14 -45.54 -8.31
CA THR A 391 36.39 -44.80 -9.34
C THR A 391 35.92 -43.46 -8.80
N TYR A 392 35.99 -42.43 -9.64
CA TYR A 392 35.37 -41.14 -9.36
C TYR A 392 33.96 -41.11 -9.94
N VAL A 393 33.02 -40.61 -9.16
CA VAL A 393 31.64 -40.39 -9.53
C VAL A 393 31.40 -38.88 -9.56
N GLN A 394 31.07 -38.35 -10.74
CA GLN A 394 30.67 -36.94 -10.87
C GLN A 394 29.27 -36.74 -10.30
N VAL A 395 29.12 -35.76 -9.41
CA VAL A 395 27.84 -35.38 -8.78
C VAL A 395 27.61 -33.89 -8.92
N LYS A 396 26.34 -33.47 -8.82
CA LYS A 396 26.01 -32.05 -8.67
C LYS A 396 26.32 -31.61 -7.24
N LEU A 397 26.99 -30.49 -7.08
CA LEU A 397 27.41 -30.02 -5.77
C LEU A 397 26.21 -29.74 -4.86
N ASN A 398 25.16 -29.09 -5.36
CA ASN A 398 23.94 -28.84 -4.60
C ASN A 398 23.23 -30.12 -4.11
N GLU A 399 23.24 -31.19 -4.91
CA GLU A 399 22.69 -32.48 -4.50
C GLU A 399 23.57 -33.13 -3.42
N LEU A 400 24.89 -33.06 -3.58
CA LEU A 400 25.83 -33.55 -2.58
C LEU A 400 25.68 -32.80 -1.25
N VAL A 401 25.51 -31.47 -1.29
CA VAL A 401 25.26 -30.64 -0.11
C VAL A 401 23.97 -31.06 0.57
N ALA A 402 22.87 -31.21 -0.17
CA ALA A 402 21.59 -31.61 0.38
C ALA A 402 21.66 -32.96 1.11
N GLU A 403 22.42 -33.90 0.56
CA GLU A 403 22.59 -35.23 1.12
C GLU A 403 23.58 -35.25 2.28
N ALA A 404 24.75 -34.62 2.16
CA ALA A 404 25.85 -34.79 3.11
C ALA A 404 25.99 -33.67 4.16
N LYS A 405 25.22 -32.57 4.09
CA LYS A 405 25.31 -31.47 5.07
C LYS A 405 25.18 -31.94 6.52
N GLY A 406 24.34 -32.94 6.79
CA GLY A 406 24.20 -33.50 8.13
C GLY A 406 25.51 -34.04 8.69
N ILE A 407 26.37 -34.64 7.85
CA ILE A 407 27.68 -35.16 8.24
C ILE A 407 28.62 -34.02 8.65
N VAL A 408 28.67 -32.97 7.83
CA VAL A 408 29.50 -31.77 8.09
C VAL A 408 29.10 -31.10 9.40
N LEU A 409 27.80 -31.07 9.68
CA LEU A 409 27.23 -30.49 10.89
C LEU A 409 27.33 -31.43 12.11
N GLY A 410 27.83 -32.66 11.95
CA GLY A 410 27.94 -33.65 13.03
C GLY A 410 26.59 -34.18 13.51
N LEU A 411 25.60 -34.25 12.62
CA LEU A 411 24.30 -34.84 12.89
C LEU A 411 24.32 -36.35 12.63
N ASN A 412 23.40 -37.07 13.27
CA ASN A 412 23.27 -38.53 13.10
C ASN A 412 22.68 -38.94 11.74
N ASN A 413 22.20 -37.98 10.94
CA ASN A 413 21.57 -38.25 9.65
C ASN A 413 22.05 -37.25 8.57
N PRO A 414 22.54 -37.74 7.41
CA PRO A 414 22.76 -39.15 7.10
C PRO A 414 23.89 -39.74 7.94
N ASP A 415 23.75 -41.01 8.29
CA ASP A 415 24.85 -41.79 8.83
C ASP A 415 25.81 -42.22 7.70
N ARG A 416 26.94 -42.81 8.09
CA ARG A 416 27.94 -43.35 7.16
C ARG A 416 27.34 -44.30 6.13
N ASN A 417 26.47 -45.23 6.55
CA ASN A 417 25.92 -46.25 5.65
C ASN A 417 25.03 -45.63 4.59
N LYS A 418 24.20 -44.65 4.96
CA LYS A 418 23.35 -43.90 4.02
C LYS A 418 24.19 -43.14 3.01
N PHE A 419 25.26 -42.48 3.45
CA PHE A 419 26.11 -41.73 2.54
C PHE A 419 26.92 -42.64 1.61
N GLU A 420 27.50 -43.73 2.12
CA GLU A 420 28.20 -44.73 1.29
C GLU A 420 27.25 -45.39 0.27
N LYS A 421 25.98 -45.60 0.65
CA LYS A 421 24.92 -46.08 -0.24
C LYS A 421 24.60 -45.06 -1.33
N TYR A 422 24.44 -43.78 -0.98
CA TYR A 422 24.23 -42.68 -1.93
C TYR A 422 25.33 -42.66 -3.00
N VAL A 423 26.60 -42.73 -2.60
CA VAL A 423 27.73 -42.76 -3.56
C VAL A 423 27.67 -43.99 -4.46
N ARG A 424 27.37 -45.16 -3.89
CA ARG A 424 27.28 -46.41 -4.65
C ARG A 424 26.17 -46.38 -5.70
N GLU A 425 25.01 -45.84 -5.33
CA GLU A 425 23.79 -45.85 -6.15
C GLU A 425 23.72 -44.69 -7.14
N LYS A 426 24.64 -43.73 -7.07
CA LYS A 426 24.68 -42.64 -8.05
C LYS A 426 24.95 -43.17 -9.46
N VAL A 427 23.96 -42.90 -10.31
CA VAL A 427 23.97 -43.13 -11.75
C VAL A 427 24.57 -41.88 -12.40
N GLY A 428 25.71 -42.02 -13.08
CA GLY A 428 26.44 -40.89 -13.65
C GLY A 428 27.75 -41.32 -14.32
N LYS A 429 28.48 -40.35 -14.88
CA LYS A 429 29.80 -40.60 -15.48
C LYS A 429 30.76 -41.06 -14.38
N ARG A 430 31.26 -42.29 -14.52
CA ARG A 430 32.29 -42.87 -13.67
C ARG A 430 33.62 -42.87 -14.40
N TYR A 431 34.66 -42.47 -13.68
CA TYR A 431 36.00 -42.34 -14.22
C TYR A 431 36.94 -43.27 -13.46
N ASN A 432 37.71 -44.09 -14.18
CA ASN A 432 38.70 -44.98 -13.56
C ASN A 432 39.90 -44.17 -13.08
N PHE A 433 40.33 -44.43 -11.85
CA PHE A 433 41.47 -43.76 -11.19
C PHE A 433 42.77 -43.80 -12.02
N VAL A 434 42.97 -44.87 -12.80
CA VAL A 434 44.23 -45.16 -13.50
C VAL A 434 44.29 -44.58 -14.93
N LEU A 435 43.16 -44.34 -15.59
CA LEU A 435 43.16 -44.11 -17.06
C LEU A 435 42.55 -42.80 -17.54
N HIS A 436 41.63 -42.18 -16.81
CA HIS A 436 41.05 -40.89 -17.22
C HIS A 436 40.55 -40.11 -16.00
N MET A 437 41.38 -39.27 -15.38
CA MET A 437 40.82 -38.07 -14.74
C MET A 437 40.24 -37.17 -15.85
N PRO A 438 39.20 -36.37 -15.58
CA PRO A 438 38.81 -35.29 -16.47
C PRO A 438 40.06 -34.49 -16.90
N PRO A 439 40.17 -34.05 -18.16
CA PRO A 439 41.39 -33.44 -18.71
C PRO A 439 41.90 -32.20 -17.94
N ILE A 440 41.08 -31.65 -17.04
CA ILE A 440 41.35 -30.44 -16.26
C ILE A 440 42.27 -30.70 -15.05
N ILE A 441 42.35 -31.94 -14.53
CA ILE A 441 43.12 -32.25 -13.30
C ILE A 441 44.63 -32.48 -13.56
N ARG A 442 45.13 -32.24 -14.78
CA ARG A 442 46.56 -32.45 -15.09
C ARG A 442 47.46 -31.27 -14.72
N GLU A 443 46.90 -30.10 -14.42
CA GLU A 443 47.67 -28.88 -14.13
C GLU A 443 47.51 -28.46 -12.67
N THR A 444 48.09 -29.21 -11.73
CA THR A 444 48.58 -28.70 -10.43
C THR A 444 49.21 -29.88 -9.68
N ASN A 445 50.53 -30.01 -9.82
CA ASN A 445 51.39 -30.76 -8.90
C ASN A 445 52.08 -29.77 -7.97
#